data_AF-A0A5C4W1Q8-F1
#
_entry.id   AF-A0A5C4W1Q8-F1
#
_cell.length_a   1.000
_cell.length_b   1.000
_cell.length_c   1.000
_cell.angle_alpha   90.00
_cell.angle_beta   90.00
_cell.angle_gamma   90.00
#
_symmetry.space_group_name_H-M   'P 1'
#
loop_
_entity.id
_entity.type
_entity.pdbx_description
1 polymer ?
#
loop_
_entity_poly.entity_id
_entity_poly.type
_entity_poly.pdbx_seq_one_letter_code
_entity_poly.pdbx_strand_id
1 'polypeptide(L)'
;MVDGGVAPADVPRLRSATDAGVAWEEALVAIAEDRAAQAEKALAAGHVATARQAFRWSAAALLFAQMAWNDDSAHRSALYTRFTETVGRAGALAEPAWEHVELPFGEGRLFGWLVRPTGDARGTVIVLGGQSGWGATYLRAADALLDRGLAAFLVEGPGQGETRMRGGVLLDVDVRAAYSTFVDHVLADPSLGARVGIWGNSMGGLFAGTTAASDPRIGAVCVNGAPARPRLLGLRTFDEQAAAMLGGADEAAVQANFDRIALRDGDRIAGAVLVVHGGQDPIVSREEQEPFLDAAAGEATLREWEDGDHTIYRHGEERNAVVADWFADHLAPARTTLLDEVRATFAATPEPRTRAVLDAVTRHVHALVRELRPTLAEWEQAIDFLTAVGHTCDDTRQEFVLLSDVLGVSMLVETLNGGDHGTESTVLGPFHMTESPRRALGDSISEVGLDRPAVVTGVVVDLEGRPVPGASVDVWQCDEDGYYDVQRPDVQPPGNGRGMFAADEDGGFWFRTVVPSHYPIPTDGPVGRLLEASERHPYRPAHVHLIVDAVGFEPLTTHLFVADSPYLDSDAVFAVRESLVREFAVVDDPAEAQRYGVSVPFRRAHFEVRLVGQREEGTA
;
A
#
# COMPACT_ATOMS: atom_id res chain seq x y z
N MET A 1 18.49 -34.25 20.04
CA MET A 1 17.80 -35.54 19.75
C MET A 1 16.33 -35.52 20.13
N VAL A 2 15.97 -35.26 21.41
CA VAL A 2 14.56 -35.27 21.85
C VAL A 2 13.74 -34.19 21.14
N ASP A 3 14.29 -32.97 21.00
CA ASP A 3 13.68 -31.89 20.22
C ASP A 3 13.49 -32.27 18.74
N GLY A 4 14.44 -33.02 18.16
CA GLY A 4 14.33 -33.60 16.82
C GLY A 4 13.41 -34.84 16.73
N GLY A 5 12.65 -35.15 17.77
CA GLY A 5 11.60 -36.17 17.75
C GLY A 5 11.95 -37.54 18.30
N VAL A 6 13.19 -37.78 18.75
CA VAL A 6 13.53 -39.07 19.42
C VAL A 6 12.73 -39.21 20.70
N ALA A 7 12.12 -40.37 20.94
CA ALA A 7 11.35 -40.60 22.16
C ALA A 7 12.26 -40.47 23.39
N PRO A 8 11.85 -39.77 24.46
CA PRO A 8 12.66 -39.65 25.67
C PRO A 8 13.11 -41.00 26.26
N ALA A 9 12.27 -42.03 26.13
CA ALA A 9 12.56 -43.39 26.59
C ALA A 9 13.65 -44.12 25.76
N ASP A 10 13.93 -43.67 24.53
CA ASP A 10 14.95 -44.27 23.68
C ASP A 10 16.35 -43.70 23.94
N VAL A 11 16.45 -42.51 24.56
CA VAL A 11 17.76 -41.91 24.88
C VAL A 11 18.58 -42.78 25.84
N PRO A 12 18.01 -43.32 26.95
CA PRO A 12 18.74 -44.28 27.79
C PRO A 12 19.04 -45.61 27.10
N ARG A 13 18.17 -46.08 26.18
CA ARG A 13 18.42 -47.31 25.40
C ARG A 13 19.62 -47.12 24.47
N LEU A 14 19.67 -46.00 23.75
CA LEU A 14 20.78 -45.64 22.89
C LEU A 14 22.09 -45.58 23.70
N ARG A 15 22.08 -44.84 24.81
CA ARG A 15 23.25 -44.72 25.69
C ARG A 15 23.73 -46.08 26.18
N SER A 16 22.82 -46.95 26.64
CA SER A 16 23.17 -48.28 27.13
C SER A 16 23.78 -49.15 26.03
N ALA A 17 23.28 -49.06 24.79
CA ALA A 17 23.81 -49.80 23.66
C ALA A 17 25.21 -49.30 23.26
N THR A 18 25.41 -47.97 23.20
CA THR A 18 26.72 -47.39 22.88
C THR A 18 27.75 -47.62 23.98
N ASP A 19 27.34 -47.58 25.25
CA ASP A 19 28.20 -47.92 26.40
C ASP A 19 28.63 -49.40 26.36
N ALA A 20 27.81 -50.27 25.76
CA ALA A 20 28.13 -51.67 25.49
C ALA A 20 28.95 -51.90 24.20
N GLY A 21 29.34 -50.84 23.50
CA GLY A 21 30.19 -50.90 22.30
C GLY A 21 29.45 -51.08 20.97
N VAL A 22 28.11 -51.01 20.96
CA VAL A 22 27.33 -50.97 19.71
C VAL A 22 27.58 -49.63 19.02
N ALA A 23 27.79 -49.65 17.70
CA ALA A 23 27.99 -48.42 16.95
C ALA A 23 26.74 -47.53 17.04
N TRP A 24 26.94 -46.21 17.06
CA TRP A 24 25.86 -45.22 17.19
C TRP A 24 24.73 -45.44 16.17
N GLU A 25 25.11 -45.61 14.91
CA GLU A 25 24.18 -45.86 13.81
C GLU A 25 23.41 -47.17 14.04
N GLU A 26 24.11 -48.26 14.32
CA GLU A 26 23.50 -49.58 14.54
C GLU A 26 22.47 -49.55 15.67
N ALA A 27 22.79 -48.87 16.78
CA ALA A 27 21.88 -48.70 17.91
C ALA A 27 20.62 -47.91 17.52
N LEU A 28 20.77 -46.85 16.73
CA LEU A 28 19.64 -46.04 16.27
C LEU A 28 18.79 -46.73 15.19
N VAL A 29 19.42 -47.49 14.29
CA VAL A 29 18.69 -48.31 13.31
C VAL A 29 17.86 -49.37 14.01
N ALA A 30 18.41 -50.04 15.04
CA ALA A 30 17.65 -50.99 15.86
C ALA A 30 16.46 -50.32 16.57
N ILE A 31 16.67 -49.13 17.15
CA ILE A 31 15.57 -48.34 17.74
C ILE A 31 14.52 -47.99 16.67
N ALA A 32 14.94 -47.57 15.48
CA ALA A 32 14.03 -47.23 14.40
C ALA A 32 13.17 -48.42 13.98
N GLU A 33 13.76 -49.62 13.89
CA GLU A 33 13.08 -50.87 13.54
C GLU A 33 12.07 -51.29 14.62
N ASP A 34 12.44 -51.20 15.89
CA ASP A 34 11.52 -51.44 17.01
C ASP A 34 10.31 -50.50 16.95
N ARG A 35 10.55 -49.20 16.69
CA ARG A 35 9.49 -48.20 16.60
C ARG A 35 8.61 -48.37 15.37
N ALA A 36 9.18 -48.76 14.24
CA ALA A 36 8.42 -49.10 13.04
C ALA A 36 7.53 -50.33 13.28
N ALA A 37 8.06 -51.39 13.90
CA ALA A 37 7.28 -52.58 14.25
C ALA A 37 6.14 -52.25 15.23
N GLN A 38 6.39 -51.36 16.20
CA GLN A 38 5.35 -50.83 17.07
C GLN A 38 4.25 -50.09 16.28
N ALA A 39 4.64 -49.28 15.30
CA ALA A 39 3.72 -48.55 14.44
C ALA A 39 2.82 -49.49 13.63
N GLU A 40 3.40 -50.52 13.01
CA GLU A 40 2.65 -51.53 12.24
C GLU A 40 1.63 -52.26 13.12
N LYS A 41 2.04 -52.66 14.32
CA LYS A 41 1.14 -53.33 15.28
C LYS A 41 -0.03 -52.43 15.67
N ALA A 42 0.23 -51.14 15.91
CA ALA A 42 -0.81 -50.18 16.23
C ALA A 42 -1.76 -49.96 15.04
N LEU A 43 -1.22 -49.87 13.82
CA LEU A 43 -1.99 -49.68 12.60
C LEU A 43 -2.89 -50.89 12.30
N ALA A 44 -2.37 -52.11 12.43
CA ALA A 44 -3.14 -53.34 12.29
C ALA A 44 -4.28 -53.47 13.32
N ALA A 45 -4.15 -52.83 14.48
CA ALA A 45 -5.17 -52.74 15.50
C ALA A 45 -6.13 -51.54 15.33
N GLY A 46 -5.98 -50.74 14.28
CA GLY A 46 -6.80 -49.55 14.01
C GLY A 46 -6.45 -48.31 14.84
N HIS A 47 -5.32 -48.32 15.57
CA HIS A 47 -4.87 -47.20 16.41
C HIS A 47 -4.00 -46.22 15.62
N VAL A 48 -4.63 -45.46 14.71
CA VAL A 48 -3.96 -44.56 13.75
C VAL A 48 -3.04 -43.53 14.42
N ALA A 49 -3.52 -42.84 15.45
CA ALA A 49 -2.73 -41.82 16.16
C ALA A 49 -1.45 -42.41 16.80
N THR A 50 -1.57 -43.60 17.39
CA THR A 50 -0.42 -44.32 17.98
C THR A 50 0.55 -44.79 16.90
N ALA A 51 0.05 -45.30 15.77
CA ALA A 51 0.88 -45.70 14.64
C ALA A 51 1.67 -44.51 14.07
N ARG A 52 1.00 -43.38 13.84
CA ARG A 52 1.63 -42.14 13.37
C ARG A 52 2.76 -41.68 14.29
N GLN A 53 2.51 -41.64 15.60
CA GLN A 53 3.53 -41.24 16.57
C GLN A 53 4.72 -42.20 16.59
N ALA A 54 4.48 -43.51 16.48
CA ALA A 54 5.55 -44.50 16.43
C ALA A 54 6.39 -44.42 15.14
N PHE A 55 5.77 -44.13 13.98
CA PHE A 55 6.52 -43.80 12.77
C PHE A 55 7.34 -42.52 12.93
N ARG A 56 6.82 -41.47 13.59
CA ARG A 56 7.63 -40.26 13.90
C ARG A 56 8.86 -40.58 14.75
N TRP A 57 8.72 -41.44 15.76
CA TRP A 57 9.88 -41.89 16.56
C TRP A 57 10.89 -42.69 15.74
N SER A 58 10.41 -43.57 14.85
CA SER A 58 11.25 -44.34 13.93
C SER A 58 12.02 -43.42 12.98
N ALA A 59 11.33 -42.47 12.35
CA ALA A 59 11.93 -41.47 11.46
C ALA A 59 13.01 -40.65 12.19
N ALA A 60 12.71 -40.16 13.40
CA ALA A 60 13.70 -39.42 14.20
C ALA A 60 14.95 -40.26 14.48
N ALA A 61 14.80 -41.55 14.80
CA ALA A 61 15.95 -42.43 15.01
C ALA A 61 16.79 -42.61 13.72
N LEU A 62 16.16 -42.79 12.55
CA LEU A 62 16.86 -42.88 11.26
C LEU A 62 17.59 -41.58 10.90
N LEU A 63 16.99 -40.43 11.17
CA LEU A 63 17.62 -39.11 10.96
C LEU A 63 18.91 -38.98 11.79
N PHE A 64 18.89 -39.38 13.06
CA PHE A 64 20.10 -39.34 13.89
C PHE A 64 21.08 -40.47 13.58
N ALA A 65 20.63 -41.59 12.98
CA ALA A 65 21.51 -42.66 12.53
C ALA A 65 22.38 -42.18 11.35
N GLN A 66 21.78 -41.51 10.35
CA GLN A 66 22.55 -41.01 9.21
C GLN A 66 23.55 -39.91 9.59
N MET A 67 23.35 -39.20 10.71
CA MET A 67 24.30 -38.18 11.21
C MET A 67 25.65 -38.77 11.66
N ALA A 68 25.80 -40.09 11.73
CA ALA A 68 27.11 -40.73 11.88
C ALA A 68 28.02 -40.52 10.65
N TRP A 69 27.44 -40.11 9.51
CA TRP A 69 28.10 -39.98 8.22
C TRP A 69 27.98 -38.54 7.71
N ASN A 70 29.12 -37.94 7.36
CA ASN A 70 29.16 -36.58 6.81
C ASN A 70 29.27 -36.55 5.28
N ASP A 71 29.69 -37.65 4.64
CA ASP A 71 29.75 -37.79 3.18
C ASP A 71 28.42 -38.24 2.57
N ASP A 72 28.27 -38.18 1.25
CA ASP A 72 27.08 -38.72 0.55
C ASP A 72 27.35 -40.15 0.04
N SER A 73 27.88 -41.00 0.91
CA SER A 73 28.06 -42.42 0.62
C SER A 73 26.73 -43.12 0.32
N ALA A 74 26.78 -44.18 -0.49
CA ALA A 74 25.59 -44.97 -0.83
C ALA A 74 24.85 -45.50 0.41
N HIS A 75 25.60 -45.80 1.48
CA HIS A 75 25.06 -46.25 2.76
C HIS A 75 24.23 -45.16 3.45
N ARG A 76 24.77 -43.94 3.54
CA ARG A 76 24.04 -42.80 4.11
C ARG A 76 22.81 -42.45 3.29
N SER A 77 22.92 -42.44 1.96
CA SER A 77 21.77 -42.20 1.08
C SER A 77 20.65 -43.22 1.30
N ALA A 78 21.00 -44.50 1.52
CA ALA A 78 20.00 -45.53 1.85
C ALA A 78 19.32 -45.28 3.22
N LEU A 79 20.07 -44.86 4.24
CA LEU A 79 19.48 -44.46 5.53
C LEU A 79 18.55 -43.25 5.38
N TYR A 80 18.95 -42.26 4.58
CA TYR A 80 18.15 -41.07 4.34
C TYR A 80 16.87 -41.38 3.55
N THR A 81 16.93 -42.26 2.54
CA THR A 81 15.72 -42.75 1.85
C THR A 81 14.76 -43.44 2.82
N ARG A 82 15.25 -44.33 3.70
CA ARG A 82 14.42 -44.97 4.73
C ARG A 82 13.78 -43.93 5.67
N PHE A 83 14.53 -42.89 6.02
CA PHE A 83 14.01 -41.77 6.82
C PHE A 83 12.84 -41.07 6.10
N THR A 84 13.03 -40.60 4.87
CA THR A 84 11.98 -39.95 4.06
C THR A 84 10.76 -40.84 3.89
N GLU A 85 10.94 -42.13 3.57
CA GLU A 85 9.83 -43.08 3.44
C GLU A 85 9.06 -43.20 4.76
N THR A 86 9.76 -43.29 5.90
CA THR A 86 9.13 -43.38 7.23
C THR A 86 8.38 -42.10 7.60
N VAL A 87 8.88 -40.91 7.22
CA VAL A 87 8.16 -39.65 7.35
C VAL A 87 6.88 -39.68 6.50
N GLY A 88 6.95 -40.14 5.25
CA GLY A 88 5.79 -40.29 4.37
C GLY A 88 4.73 -41.22 4.95
N ARG A 89 5.15 -42.31 5.61
CA ARG A 89 4.22 -43.21 6.32
C ARG A 89 3.54 -42.55 7.51
N ALA A 90 4.26 -41.72 8.28
CA ALA A 90 3.65 -40.92 9.34
C ALA A 90 2.67 -39.88 8.76
N GLY A 91 3.08 -39.18 7.69
CA GLY A 91 2.30 -38.14 7.04
C GLY A 91 1.02 -38.64 6.38
N ALA A 92 1.03 -39.84 5.80
CA ALA A 92 -0.16 -40.49 5.24
C ALA A 92 -1.23 -40.84 6.29
N LEU A 93 -0.83 -40.92 7.57
CA LEU A 93 -1.74 -41.15 8.70
C LEU A 93 -2.19 -39.84 9.39
N ALA A 94 -1.76 -38.68 8.89
CA ALA A 94 -2.21 -37.38 9.37
C ALA A 94 -3.48 -36.90 8.64
N GLU A 95 -4.23 -36.01 9.27
CA GLU A 95 -5.41 -35.38 8.70
C GLU A 95 -5.30 -33.84 8.84
N PRO A 96 -5.12 -33.09 7.73
CA PRO A 96 -4.84 -33.58 6.38
C PRO A 96 -3.48 -34.31 6.29
N ALA A 97 -3.33 -35.15 5.26
CA ALA A 97 -2.08 -35.85 5.00
C ALA A 97 -0.95 -34.85 4.68
N TRP A 98 0.27 -35.13 5.15
CA TRP A 98 1.43 -34.31 4.81
C TRP A 98 1.80 -34.49 3.35
N GLU A 99 2.17 -33.40 2.70
CA GLU A 99 2.56 -33.40 1.28
C GLU A 99 4.07 -33.35 1.16
N HIS A 100 4.65 -34.28 0.40
CA HIS A 100 6.05 -34.25 0.02
C HIS A 100 6.18 -33.44 -1.27
N VAL A 101 6.69 -32.22 -1.16
CA VAL A 101 6.76 -31.26 -2.26
C VAL A 101 8.14 -31.34 -2.93
N GLU A 102 8.14 -31.40 -4.26
CA GLU A 102 9.33 -31.32 -5.10
C GLU A 102 9.20 -30.11 -6.04
N LEU A 103 10.16 -29.19 -5.98
CA LEU A 103 10.15 -27.95 -6.77
C LEU A 103 11.37 -27.89 -7.71
N PRO A 104 11.20 -27.45 -8.97
CA PRO A 104 12.32 -27.22 -9.88
C PRO A 104 13.18 -26.02 -9.43
N PHE A 105 14.50 -26.17 -9.49
CA PHE A 105 15.43 -25.05 -9.30
C PHE A 105 16.71 -25.27 -10.13
N GLY A 106 16.94 -24.43 -11.13
CA GLY A 106 17.99 -24.65 -12.13
C GLY A 106 17.84 -26.02 -12.80
N GLU A 107 18.92 -26.79 -12.84
CA GLU A 107 18.92 -28.18 -13.34
C GLU A 107 18.50 -29.21 -12.28
N GLY A 108 18.38 -28.79 -11.02
CA GLY A 108 18.09 -29.65 -9.88
C GLY A 108 16.67 -29.54 -9.34
N ARG A 109 16.50 -30.02 -8.10
CA ARG A 109 15.23 -30.06 -7.36
C ARG A 109 15.41 -29.68 -5.89
N LEU A 110 14.46 -28.90 -5.39
CA LEU A 110 14.30 -28.58 -3.97
C LEU A 110 13.19 -29.45 -3.38
N PHE A 111 13.35 -29.88 -2.12
CA PHE A 111 12.40 -30.76 -1.44
C PHE A 111 11.91 -30.15 -0.13
N GLY A 112 10.73 -30.59 0.31
CA GLY A 112 10.22 -30.26 1.64
C GLY A 112 8.92 -30.97 1.97
N TRP A 113 8.55 -30.91 3.24
CA TRP A 113 7.29 -31.46 3.75
C TRP A 113 6.34 -30.33 4.12
N LEU A 114 5.22 -30.25 3.41
CA LEU A 114 4.16 -29.30 3.69
C LEU A 114 3.14 -29.93 4.63
N VAL A 115 2.98 -29.32 5.80
CA VAL A 115 2.12 -29.77 6.88
C VAL A 115 1.06 -28.70 7.13
N ARG A 116 -0.22 -29.07 6.99
CA ARG A 116 -1.35 -28.11 7.00
C ARG A 116 -2.26 -28.35 8.22
N PRO A 117 -2.88 -27.31 8.79
CA PRO A 117 -3.91 -27.47 9.80
C PRO A 117 -5.18 -28.06 9.16
N THR A 118 -6.14 -28.46 9.99
CA THR A 118 -7.48 -28.79 9.47
C THR A 118 -8.18 -27.49 9.05
N GLY A 119 -8.58 -27.40 7.78
CA GLY A 119 -9.15 -26.18 7.18
C GLY A 119 -8.10 -25.28 6.54
N ASP A 120 -8.49 -24.07 6.14
CA ASP A 120 -7.59 -23.10 5.50
C ASP A 120 -6.59 -22.54 6.53
N ALA A 121 -5.32 -22.44 6.13
CA ALA A 121 -4.29 -21.86 6.96
C ALA A 121 -4.42 -20.33 7.03
N ARG A 122 -4.18 -19.76 8.22
CA ARG A 122 -4.15 -18.29 8.41
C ARG A 122 -2.94 -17.64 7.73
N GLY A 123 -1.90 -18.43 7.49
CA GLY A 123 -0.63 -18.10 6.88
C GLY A 123 0.27 -19.33 6.93
N THR A 124 1.43 -19.25 6.30
CA THR A 124 2.40 -20.35 6.26
C THR A 124 3.76 -19.90 6.76
N VAL A 125 4.38 -20.72 7.60
CA VAL A 125 5.77 -20.54 8.04
C VAL A 125 6.66 -21.57 7.34
N ILE A 126 7.64 -21.08 6.59
CA ILE A 126 8.67 -21.91 5.96
C ILE A 126 9.79 -22.12 6.99
N VAL A 127 10.07 -23.36 7.38
CA VAL A 127 11.02 -23.69 8.44
C VAL A 127 12.31 -24.24 7.83
N LEU A 128 13.41 -23.54 8.08
CA LEU A 128 14.73 -23.78 7.50
C LEU A 128 15.66 -24.43 8.52
N GLY A 129 16.38 -25.43 8.05
CA GLY A 129 17.41 -26.13 8.81
C GLY A 129 18.80 -25.54 8.68
N GLY A 130 19.70 -26.04 9.53
CA GLY A 130 21.14 -25.73 9.51
C GLY A 130 21.96 -26.80 8.79
N GLN A 131 23.15 -27.12 9.33
CA GLN A 131 24.08 -28.09 8.72
C GLN A 131 23.82 -29.56 9.03
N SER A 132 23.01 -29.86 10.05
CA SER A 132 22.76 -31.25 10.46
C SER A 132 21.28 -31.60 10.55
N GLY A 133 20.40 -30.60 10.75
CA GLY A 133 18.95 -30.81 10.87
C GLY A 133 18.17 -29.84 9.98
N TRP A 134 17.29 -30.40 9.15
CA TRP A 134 16.43 -29.77 8.14
C TRP A 134 15.15 -30.61 7.95
N GLY A 135 14.21 -30.12 7.14
CA GLY A 135 13.00 -30.85 6.79
C GLY A 135 12.25 -31.39 8.01
N ALA A 136 11.91 -32.68 7.97
CA ALA A 136 11.11 -33.33 9.01
C ALA A 136 11.76 -33.43 10.41
N THR A 137 13.01 -32.97 10.59
CA THR A 137 13.58 -32.73 11.93
C THR A 137 12.71 -31.78 12.76
N TYR A 138 12.04 -30.83 12.09
CA TYR A 138 11.26 -29.77 12.71
C TYR A 138 9.76 -30.08 12.81
N LEU A 139 9.36 -31.37 12.76
CA LEU A 139 7.95 -31.74 12.92
C LEU A 139 7.34 -31.28 14.26
N ARG A 140 8.13 -31.14 15.33
CA ARG A 140 7.64 -30.56 16.60
C ARG A 140 7.38 -29.05 16.50
N ALA A 141 8.17 -28.33 15.71
CA ALA A 141 7.91 -26.92 15.43
C ALA A 141 6.66 -26.77 14.56
N ALA A 142 6.46 -27.67 13.59
CA ALA A 142 5.22 -27.74 12.81
C ALA A 142 4.00 -27.94 13.72
N ASP A 143 4.03 -28.89 14.67
CA ASP A 143 2.91 -29.10 15.59
C ASP A 143 2.52 -27.79 16.33
N ALA A 144 3.52 -27.04 16.84
CA ALA A 144 3.26 -25.78 17.54
C ALA A 144 2.64 -24.68 16.64
N LEU A 145 2.99 -24.66 15.34
CA LEU A 145 2.41 -23.77 14.34
C LEU A 145 0.98 -24.18 13.97
N LEU A 146 0.74 -25.48 13.80
CA LEU A 146 -0.58 -26.04 13.49
C LEU A 146 -1.59 -25.77 14.61
N ASP A 147 -1.16 -25.88 15.87
CA ASP A 147 -1.98 -25.54 17.05
C ASP A 147 -2.46 -24.07 17.03
N ARG A 148 -1.81 -23.23 16.21
CA ARG A 148 -2.16 -21.83 15.96
C ARG A 148 -2.73 -21.63 14.55
N GLY A 149 -3.19 -22.68 13.88
CA GLY A 149 -3.81 -22.56 12.55
C GLY A 149 -2.88 -22.00 11.47
N LEU A 150 -1.57 -22.12 11.64
CA LEU A 150 -0.57 -21.81 10.61
C LEU A 150 -0.13 -23.12 9.95
N ALA A 151 0.03 -23.11 8.63
CA ALA A 151 0.71 -24.21 7.94
C ALA A 151 2.23 -24.10 8.14
N ALA A 152 2.91 -25.24 8.11
CA ALA A 152 4.36 -25.32 8.21
C ALA A 152 4.92 -25.99 6.95
N PHE A 153 5.85 -25.32 6.27
CA PHE A 153 6.59 -25.90 5.17
C PHE A 153 8.02 -26.21 5.63
N LEU A 154 8.27 -27.48 5.95
CA LEU A 154 9.55 -27.97 6.46
C LEU A 154 10.49 -28.27 5.30
N VAL A 155 11.35 -27.32 4.96
CA VAL A 155 12.12 -27.36 3.71
C VAL A 155 13.52 -27.93 3.91
N GLU A 156 14.05 -28.47 2.82
CA GLU A 156 15.45 -28.85 2.66
C GLU A 156 16.03 -27.95 1.57
N GLY A 157 16.86 -26.98 1.94
CA GLY A 157 17.45 -26.03 1.01
C GLY A 157 18.72 -26.54 0.32
N PRO A 158 19.40 -25.67 -0.43
CA PRO A 158 20.66 -26.00 -1.08
C PRO A 158 21.69 -26.61 -0.11
N GLY A 159 22.30 -27.74 -0.49
CA GLY A 159 23.26 -28.46 0.33
C GLY A 159 22.65 -29.33 1.44
N GLN A 160 21.33 -29.41 1.58
CA GLN A 160 20.63 -30.16 2.63
C GLN A 160 19.92 -31.40 2.08
N GLY A 161 19.92 -32.50 2.84
CA GLY A 161 19.05 -33.65 2.67
C GLY A 161 18.87 -34.17 1.24
N GLU A 162 17.61 -34.43 0.85
CA GLU A 162 17.19 -34.84 -0.49
C GLU A 162 17.54 -33.80 -1.54
N THR A 163 17.44 -32.50 -1.23
CA THR A 163 17.82 -31.42 -2.15
C THR A 163 19.27 -31.56 -2.62
N ARG A 164 20.18 -31.94 -1.73
CA ARG A 164 21.56 -32.29 -2.08
C ARG A 164 21.68 -33.68 -2.68
N MET A 165 21.27 -34.71 -1.95
CA MET A 165 21.57 -36.12 -2.27
C MET A 165 20.86 -36.62 -3.52
N ARG A 166 19.64 -36.14 -3.76
CA ARG A 166 18.77 -36.56 -4.87
C ARG A 166 18.53 -35.43 -5.88
N GLY A 167 18.36 -34.21 -5.39
CA GLY A 167 18.08 -33.02 -6.21
C GLY A 167 19.33 -32.41 -6.85
N GLY A 168 20.52 -32.77 -6.37
CA GLY A 168 21.80 -32.26 -6.91
C GLY A 168 22.05 -30.77 -6.67
N VAL A 169 21.30 -30.12 -5.77
CA VAL A 169 21.45 -28.70 -5.48
C VAL A 169 22.36 -28.53 -4.26
N LEU A 170 23.58 -28.03 -4.50
CA LEU A 170 24.58 -27.74 -3.47
C LEU A 170 24.48 -26.29 -2.99
N LEU A 171 25.17 -25.95 -1.89
CA LEU A 171 25.14 -24.60 -1.29
C LEU A 171 25.88 -23.52 -2.11
N ASP A 172 26.41 -23.86 -3.29
CA ASP A 172 27.12 -22.94 -4.20
C ASP A 172 26.18 -22.11 -5.11
N VAL A 173 24.89 -22.43 -5.11
CA VAL A 173 23.86 -21.73 -5.88
C VAL A 173 23.45 -20.39 -5.25
N ASP A 174 22.54 -19.66 -5.92
CA ASP A 174 21.84 -18.54 -5.30
C ASP A 174 20.86 -19.03 -4.23
N VAL A 175 21.33 -19.05 -2.98
CA VAL A 175 20.58 -19.56 -1.83
C VAL A 175 19.32 -18.72 -1.57
N ARG A 176 19.39 -17.41 -1.79
CA ARG A 176 18.24 -16.51 -1.59
C ARG A 176 17.14 -16.84 -2.60
N ALA A 177 17.50 -16.98 -3.87
CA ALA A 177 16.55 -17.36 -4.92
C ALA A 177 15.97 -18.78 -4.71
N ALA A 178 16.79 -19.73 -4.21
CA ALA A 178 16.32 -21.07 -3.90
C ALA A 178 15.23 -21.04 -2.82
N TYR A 179 15.43 -20.31 -1.72
CA TYR A 179 14.40 -20.21 -0.69
C TYR A 179 13.16 -19.40 -1.13
N SER A 180 13.33 -18.38 -1.98
CA SER A 180 12.19 -17.68 -2.60
C SER A 180 11.33 -18.59 -3.49
N THR A 181 11.86 -19.71 -4.01
CA THR A 181 11.05 -20.69 -4.75
C THR A 181 10.00 -21.37 -3.86
N PHE A 182 10.30 -21.59 -2.58
CA PHE A 182 9.30 -22.07 -1.62
C PHE A 182 8.25 -21.00 -1.30
N VAL A 183 8.64 -19.71 -1.25
CA VAL A 183 7.70 -18.59 -1.09
C VAL A 183 6.73 -18.53 -2.28
N ASP A 184 7.22 -18.71 -3.50
CA ASP A 184 6.39 -18.77 -4.71
C ASP A 184 5.35 -19.89 -4.63
N HIS A 185 5.78 -21.09 -4.20
CA HIS A 185 4.89 -22.24 -4.04
C HIS A 185 3.77 -21.96 -3.02
N VAL A 186 4.11 -21.36 -1.88
CA VAL A 186 3.13 -21.00 -0.84
C VAL A 186 2.13 -19.97 -1.36
N LEU A 187 2.60 -18.90 -2.00
CA LEU A 187 1.74 -17.82 -2.48
C LEU A 187 0.87 -18.22 -3.68
N ALA A 188 1.21 -19.31 -4.38
CA ALA A 188 0.42 -19.84 -5.48
C ALA A 188 -0.82 -20.62 -5.03
N ASP A 189 -0.87 -21.09 -3.77
CA ASP A 189 -2.00 -21.83 -3.20
C ASP A 189 -2.73 -20.98 -2.13
N PRO A 190 -3.90 -20.40 -2.44
CA PRO A 190 -4.65 -19.58 -1.49
C PRO A 190 -5.03 -20.29 -0.17
N SER A 191 -5.12 -21.63 -0.17
CA SER A 191 -5.43 -22.41 1.05
C SER A 191 -4.30 -22.38 2.09
N LEU A 192 -3.09 -21.97 1.68
CA LEU A 192 -1.92 -21.79 2.55
C LEU A 192 -1.82 -20.39 3.17
N GLY A 193 -2.82 -19.53 2.89
CA GLY A 193 -2.89 -18.17 3.37
C GLY A 193 -2.02 -17.20 2.56
N ALA A 194 -2.41 -15.93 2.52
CA ALA A 194 -1.72 -14.90 1.73
C ALA A 194 -0.47 -14.31 2.41
N ARG A 195 -0.08 -14.84 3.58
CA ARG A 195 1.01 -14.32 4.41
C ARG A 195 2.04 -15.41 4.65
N VAL A 196 3.31 -15.05 4.43
CA VAL A 196 4.46 -15.96 4.56
C VAL A 196 5.39 -15.46 5.65
N GLY A 197 5.73 -16.36 6.57
CA GLY A 197 6.85 -16.17 7.50
C GLY A 197 7.96 -17.18 7.23
N ILE A 198 9.18 -16.88 7.68
CA ILE A 198 10.31 -17.80 7.59
C ILE A 198 10.98 -17.98 8.95
N TRP A 199 11.20 -19.22 9.37
CA TRP A 199 11.87 -19.55 10.62
C TRP A 199 13.14 -20.36 10.35
N GLY A 200 14.30 -19.74 10.56
CA GLY A 200 15.59 -20.40 10.40
C GLY A 200 16.27 -20.80 11.71
N ASN A 201 16.85 -22.00 11.73
CA ASN A 201 17.54 -22.56 12.89
C ASN A 201 19.03 -22.82 12.59
N SER A 202 19.93 -22.41 13.48
CA SER A 202 21.38 -22.47 13.28
C SER A 202 21.76 -21.75 11.98
N MET A 203 22.57 -22.33 11.09
CA MET A 203 22.85 -21.75 9.77
C MET A 203 21.58 -21.44 8.94
N GLY A 204 20.46 -22.11 9.23
CA GLY A 204 19.15 -21.77 8.66
C GLY A 204 18.66 -20.37 9.01
N GLY A 205 19.04 -19.82 10.17
CA GLY A 205 18.71 -18.45 10.55
C GLY A 205 19.38 -17.40 9.65
N LEU A 206 20.62 -17.66 9.22
CA LEU A 206 21.28 -16.84 8.20
C LEU A 206 20.52 -16.90 6.88
N PHE A 207 20.14 -18.10 6.44
CA PHE A 207 19.36 -18.27 5.22
C PHE A 207 18.01 -17.55 5.30
N ALA A 208 17.32 -17.65 6.45
CA ALA A 208 16.05 -16.97 6.68
C ALA A 208 16.21 -15.44 6.62
N GLY A 209 17.16 -14.87 7.35
CA GLY A 209 17.39 -13.43 7.37
C GLY A 209 17.81 -12.87 6.02
N THR A 210 18.72 -13.56 5.31
CA THR A 210 19.20 -13.13 3.98
C THR A 210 18.14 -13.27 2.90
N THR A 211 17.30 -14.31 2.96
CA THR A 211 16.15 -14.46 2.05
C THR A 211 15.11 -13.37 2.31
N ALA A 212 14.78 -13.10 3.58
CA ALA A 212 13.85 -12.03 3.96
C ALA A 212 14.36 -10.63 3.57
N ALA A 213 15.69 -10.44 3.51
CA ALA A 213 16.29 -9.19 3.02
C ALA A 213 16.18 -9.03 1.49
N SER A 214 16.08 -10.13 0.73
CA SER A 214 15.93 -10.09 -0.74
C SER A 214 14.50 -10.22 -1.25
N ASP A 215 13.58 -10.74 -0.41
CA ASP A 215 12.21 -11.03 -0.80
C ASP A 215 11.21 -10.31 0.11
N PRO A 216 10.69 -9.14 -0.31
CA PRO A 216 9.83 -8.29 0.52
C PRO A 216 8.43 -8.90 0.76
N ARG A 217 8.12 -10.05 0.16
CA ARG A 217 6.85 -10.77 0.37
C ARG A 217 6.81 -11.50 1.72
N ILE A 218 7.97 -11.70 2.35
CA ILE A 218 8.08 -12.32 3.67
C ILE A 218 7.72 -11.28 4.73
N GLY A 219 6.61 -11.52 5.43
CA GLY A 219 6.07 -10.58 6.41
C GLY A 219 6.67 -10.72 7.82
N ALA A 220 7.28 -11.86 8.13
CA ALA A 220 7.86 -12.15 9.44
C ALA A 220 9.04 -13.13 9.31
N VAL A 221 10.14 -12.88 10.02
CA VAL A 221 11.31 -13.76 10.04
C VAL A 221 11.76 -14.05 11.47
N CYS A 222 12.03 -15.32 11.77
CA CYS A 222 12.66 -15.75 13.02
C CYS A 222 14.06 -16.29 12.73
N VAL A 223 15.06 -15.71 13.39
CA VAL A 223 16.46 -16.15 13.38
C VAL A 223 16.77 -16.80 14.73
N ASN A 224 17.02 -18.11 14.72
CA ASN A 224 17.33 -18.88 15.92
C ASN A 224 18.79 -19.34 15.93
N GLY A 225 19.64 -18.66 16.71
CA GLY A 225 21.03 -19.07 16.98
C GLY A 225 21.91 -19.11 15.75
N ALA A 226 21.95 -18.04 14.95
CA ALA A 226 22.67 -17.99 13.67
C ALA A 226 23.64 -16.81 13.61
N PRO A 227 24.88 -16.97 13.11
CA PRO A 227 25.73 -15.82 12.86
C PRO A 227 25.32 -15.12 11.56
N ALA A 228 25.31 -13.78 11.54
CA ALA A 228 25.11 -13.00 10.31
C ALA A 228 26.26 -13.19 9.29
N ARG A 229 27.44 -13.56 9.78
CA ARG A 229 28.63 -13.87 8.99
C ARG A 229 29.21 -15.22 9.45
N PRO A 230 28.94 -16.32 8.73
CA PRO A 230 29.38 -17.65 9.15
C PRO A 230 30.88 -17.85 8.93
N ARG A 231 31.47 -18.74 9.73
CA ARG A 231 32.89 -19.13 9.65
C ARG A 231 33.07 -20.59 9.97
N LEU A 232 34.17 -21.18 9.47
CA LEU A 232 34.62 -22.49 9.95
C LEU A 232 34.98 -22.42 11.44
N LEU A 233 34.68 -23.49 12.18
CA LEU A 233 34.83 -23.53 13.63
C LEU A 233 36.07 -24.31 14.08
N GLY A 234 36.74 -25.02 13.17
CA GLY A 234 37.84 -25.94 13.51
C GLY A 234 37.34 -27.19 14.25
N LEU A 235 36.03 -27.43 14.22
CA LEU A 235 35.40 -28.61 14.78
C LEU A 235 35.19 -29.59 13.64
N ARG A 236 35.90 -30.72 13.68
CA ARG A 236 35.91 -31.73 12.61
C ARG A 236 34.53 -32.00 11.99
N THR A 237 33.53 -32.32 12.81
CA THR A 237 32.18 -32.63 12.31
C THR A 237 31.49 -31.43 11.67
N PHE A 238 31.67 -30.22 12.20
CA PHE A 238 31.11 -29.00 11.62
C PHE A 238 31.73 -28.72 10.25
N ASP A 239 33.07 -28.78 10.18
CA ASP A 239 33.82 -28.45 8.96
C ASP A 239 33.58 -29.51 7.87
N GLU A 240 33.55 -30.80 8.23
CA GLU A 240 33.18 -31.90 7.31
C GLU A 240 31.74 -31.74 6.76
N GLN A 241 30.79 -31.32 7.59
CA GLN A 241 29.40 -31.07 7.15
C GLN A 241 29.32 -29.86 6.23
N ALA A 242 30.02 -28.77 6.55
CA ALA A 242 30.12 -27.60 5.69
C ALA A 242 30.69 -27.93 4.30
N ALA A 243 31.77 -28.72 4.27
CA ALA A 243 32.36 -29.24 3.03
C ALA A 243 31.35 -30.09 2.25
N ALA A 244 30.62 -30.99 2.92
CA ALA A 244 29.63 -31.84 2.28
C ALA A 244 28.46 -31.06 1.68
N MET A 245 28.04 -29.93 2.26
CA MET A 245 27.00 -29.06 1.66
C MET A 245 27.43 -28.47 0.31
N LEU A 246 28.74 -28.48 0.02
CA LEU A 246 29.37 -28.05 -1.23
C LEU A 246 29.96 -29.23 -2.01
N GLY A 247 29.51 -30.47 -1.76
CA GLY A 247 29.97 -31.65 -2.50
C GLY A 247 31.39 -32.10 -2.13
N GLY A 248 31.87 -31.78 -0.93
CA GLY A 248 33.20 -32.16 -0.44
C GLY A 248 34.29 -31.13 -0.76
N ALA A 249 33.93 -29.84 -0.80
CA ALA A 249 34.84 -28.75 -1.06
C ALA A 249 35.92 -28.59 0.04
N ASP A 250 37.05 -27.98 -0.30
CA ASP A 250 38.09 -27.64 0.67
C ASP A 250 37.70 -26.45 1.57
N GLU A 251 38.45 -26.25 2.65
CA GLU A 251 38.18 -25.20 3.65
C GLU A 251 38.11 -23.80 3.02
N ALA A 252 38.95 -23.51 2.01
CA ALA A 252 38.99 -22.20 1.37
C ALA A 252 37.73 -21.95 0.54
N ALA A 253 37.26 -22.96 -0.20
CA ALA A 253 36.02 -22.89 -0.95
C ALA A 253 34.80 -22.79 -0.02
N VAL A 254 34.81 -23.50 1.11
CA VAL A 254 33.74 -23.39 2.13
C VAL A 254 33.67 -21.98 2.69
N GLN A 255 34.81 -21.41 3.12
CA GLN A 255 34.82 -20.06 3.67
C GLN A 255 34.43 -19.01 2.63
N ALA A 256 34.92 -19.13 1.39
CA ALA A 256 34.52 -18.23 0.30
C ALA A 256 33.00 -18.29 0.04
N ASN A 257 32.39 -19.48 0.13
CA ASN A 257 30.95 -19.60 0.00
C ASN A 257 30.21 -18.99 1.19
N PHE A 258 30.71 -19.18 2.42
CA PHE A 258 30.19 -18.55 3.63
C PHE A 258 30.20 -17.02 3.55
N ASP A 259 31.28 -16.43 3.05
CA ASP A 259 31.37 -14.98 2.84
C ASP A 259 30.36 -14.50 1.79
N ARG A 260 30.13 -15.29 0.73
CA ARG A 260 29.17 -14.98 -0.35
C ARG A 260 27.72 -14.93 0.14
N ILE A 261 27.34 -15.86 1.02
CA ILE A 261 25.97 -16.01 1.52
C ILE A 261 25.68 -15.17 2.77
N ALA A 262 26.70 -14.53 3.35
CA ALA A 262 26.55 -13.70 4.53
C ALA A 262 25.53 -12.56 4.36
N LEU A 263 24.99 -12.09 5.48
CA LEU A 263 24.20 -10.86 5.51
C LEU A 263 25.13 -9.67 5.20
N ARG A 264 24.72 -8.82 4.26
CA ARG A 264 25.52 -7.72 3.73
C ARG A 264 25.18 -6.41 4.41
N ASP A 265 26.16 -5.52 4.49
CA ASP A 265 25.91 -4.16 4.94
C ASP A 265 24.98 -3.47 3.93
N GLY A 266 23.80 -3.08 4.38
CA GLY A 266 22.75 -2.49 3.53
C GLY A 266 21.59 -3.44 3.21
N ASP A 267 21.68 -4.73 3.53
CA ASP A 267 20.50 -5.61 3.52
C ASP A 267 19.43 -5.03 4.47
N ARG A 268 18.17 -5.04 4.02
CA ARG A 268 17.02 -4.57 4.80
C ARG A 268 15.90 -5.58 4.74
N ILE A 269 15.40 -5.99 5.90
CA ILE A 269 14.30 -6.92 6.05
C ILE A 269 13.03 -6.10 6.23
N ALA A 270 12.11 -6.20 5.27
CA ALA A 270 10.85 -5.46 5.29
C ALA A 270 9.86 -5.98 6.34
N GLY A 271 9.83 -7.29 6.55
CA GLY A 271 8.99 -7.95 7.55
C GLY A 271 9.49 -7.75 8.99
N ALA A 272 8.65 -8.12 9.96
CA ALA A 272 9.04 -8.13 11.36
C ALA A 272 10.17 -9.15 11.61
N VAL A 273 11.12 -8.82 12.48
CA VAL A 273 12.27 -9.67 12.81
C VAL A 273 12.19 -10.12 14.26
N LEU A 274 12.25 -11.43 14.48
CA LEU A 274 12.49 -12.04 15.78
C LEU A 274 13.86 -12.71 15.78
N VAL A 275 14.72 -12.33 16.72
CA VAL A 275 15.93 -13.08 17.05
C VAL A 275 15.70 -13.83 18.36
N VAL A 276 15.92 -15.14 18.36
CA VAL A 276 15.92 -15.95 19.58
C VAL A 276 17.32 -16.50 19.84
N HIS A 277 17.79 -16.37 21.09
CA HIS A 277 19.16 -16.71 21.46
C HIS A 277 19.23 -17.45 22.81
N GLY A 278 20.15 -18.41 22.90
CA GLY A 278 20.53 -19.06 24.15
C GLY A 278 21.77 -18.39 24.75
N GLY A 279 21.67 -17.89 25.98
CA GLY A 279 22.77 -17.19 26.66
C GLY A 279 23.99 -18.06 26.96
N GLN A 280 23.89 -19.38 26.80
CA GLN A 280 24.98 -20.35 26.90
C GLN A 280 25.29 -21.02 25.54
N ASP A 281 24.93 -20.41 24.42
CA ASP A 281 25.27 -20.91 23.09
C ASP A 281 26.80 -20.93 22.90
N PRO A 282 27.43 -22.11 22.73
CA PRO A 282 28.87 -22.22 22.58
C PRO A 282 29.35 -21.96 21.14
N ILE A 283 28.43 -21.78 20.19
CA ILE A 283 28.71 -21.68 18.75
C ILE A 283 28.51 -20.24 18.26
N VAL A 284 27.42 -19.59 18.67
CA VAL A 284 27.03 -18.27 18.20
C VAL A 284 26.85 -17.34 19.38
N SER A 285 27.56 -16.22 19.38
CA SER A 285 27.37 -15.16 20.38
C SER A 285 26.12 -14.31 20.09
N ARG A 286 25.65 -13.59 21.10
CA ARG A 286 24.57 -12.60 20.94
C ARG A 286 24.95 -11.54 19.90
N GLU A 287 26.18 -11.05 19.96
CA GLU A 287 26.70 -9.99 19.09
C GLU A 287 26.73 -10.40 17.62
N GLU A 288 26.97 -11.69 17.32
CA GLU A 288 26.94 -12.22 15.96
C GLU A 288 25.53 -12.23 15.34
N GLN A 289 24.48 -12.02 16.14
CA GLN A 289 23.09 -11.94 15.70
C GLN A 289 22.53 -10.52 15.62
N GLU A 290 23.19 -9.53 16.24
CA GLU A 290 22.79 -8.12 16.21
C GLU A 290 22.55 -7.59 14.77
N PRO A 291 23.35 -7.97 13.75
CA PRO A 291 23.10 -7.49 12.39
C PRO A 291 21.72 -7.85 11.82
N PHE A 292 21.06 -8.92 12.30
CA PHE A 292 19.68 -9.23 11.87
C PHE A 292 18.67 -8.26 12.47
N LEU A 293 18.87 -7.83 13.73
CA LEU A 293 18.05 -6.80 14.36
C LEU A 293 18.25 -5.46 13.64
N ASP A 294 19.50 -5.09 13.35
CA ASP A 294 19.85 -3.86 12.64
C ASP A 294 19.32 -3.82 11.20
N ALA A 295 19.16 -4.99 10.56
CA ALA A 295 18.60 -5.10 9.23
C ALA A 295 17.08 -4.89 9.18
N ALA A 296 16.37 -4.95 10.31
CA ALA A 296 14.92 -4.75 10.35
C ALA A 296 14.54 -3.32 9.93
N ALA A 297 13.66 -3.19 8.94
CA ALA A 297 13.09 -1.89 8.55
C ALA A 297 11.94 -1.45 9.48
N GLY A 298 11.37 -2.38 10.24
CA GLY A 298 10.23 -2.18 11.13
C GLY A 298 10.46 -2.76 12.51
N GLU A 299 9.56 -3.64 12.95
CA GLU A 299 9.66 -4.27 14.27
C GLU A 299 10.84 -5.27 14.34
N ALA A 300 11.63 -5.14 15.40
CA ALA A 300 12.70 -6.07 15.75
C ALA A 300 12.59 -6.46 17.22
N THR A 301 12.55 -7.76 17.50
CA THR A 301 12.44 -8.31 18.85
C THR A 301 13.59 -9.28 19.10
N LEU A 302 14.24 -9.16 20.26
CA LEU A 302 15.20 -10.14 20.77
C LEU A 302 14.59 -10.87 21.97
N ARG A 303 14.67 -12.20 21.96
CA ARG A 303 14.29 -13.04 23.10
C ARG A 303 15.43 -13.97 23.49
N GLU A 304 15.82 -13.91 24.76
CA GLU A 304 16.94 -14.68 25.29
C GLU A 304 16.49 -15.68 26.35
N TRP A 305 17.07 -16.88 26.30
CA TRP A 305 17.03 -17.87 27.37
C TRP A 305 18.38 -17.90 28.06
N GLU A 306 18.46 -17.44 29.30
CA GLU A 306 19.74 -17.29 30.03
C GLU A 306 20.56 -18.59 30.07
N ASP A 307 19.92 -19.74 30.31
CA ASP A 307 20.56 -21.05 30.32
C ASP A 307 20.35 -21.86 29.02
N GLY A 308 19.85 -21.20 27.97
CA GLY A 308 19.65 -21.80 26.65
C GLY A 308 20.98 -22.15 25.98
N ASP A 309 21.05 -23.34 25.39
CA ASP A 309 22.17 -23.79 24.56
C ASP A 309 21.99 -23.37 23.08
N HIS A 310 22.85 -23.89 22.19
CA HIS A 310 22.75 -23.58 20.77
C HIS A 310 21.36 -23.89 20.23
N THR A 311 20.73 -22.90 19.60
CA THR A 311 19.33 -22.93 19.11
C THR A 311 18.26 -23.23 20.16
N ILE A 312 18.60 -23.12 21.44
CA ILE A 312 17.73 -23.35 22.60
C ILE A 312 17.11 -24.77 22.58
N TYR A 313 17.90 -25.79 22.26
CA TYR A 313 17.46 -27.19 22.28
C TYR A 313 17.02 -27.66 23.68
N ARG A 314 17.63 -27.13 24.74
CA ARG A 314 17.26 -27.41 26.13
C ARG A 314 15.79 -27.05 26.43
N HIS A 315 15.31 -25.94 25.85
CA HIS A 315 13.94 -25.46 26.01
C HIS A 315 13.13 -25.57 24.72
N GLY A 316 13.38 -26.61 23.92
CA GLY A 316 12.81 -26.73 22.57
C GLY A 316 11.29 -26.62 22.51
N GLU A 317 10.56 -27.20 23.48
CA GLU A 317 9.09 -27.10 23.54
C GLU A 317 8.62 -25.66 23.85
N GLU A 318 9.25 -24.99 24.81
CA GLU A 318 8.94 -23.59 25.14
C GLU A 318 9.29 -22.66 23.98
N ARG A 319 10.49 -22.81 23.41
CA ARG A 319 10.95 -22.08 22.23
C ARG A 319 9.93 -22.21 21.10
N ASN A 320 9.50 -23.44 20.79
CA ASN A 320 8.55 -23.66 19.71
C ASN A 320 7.20 -22.99 19.98
N ALA A 321 6.70 -23.04 21.21
CA ALA A 321 5.46 -22.36 21.59
C ALA A 321 5.57 -20.84 21.42
N VAL A 322 6.63 -20.23 21.97
CA VAL A 322 6.87 -18.78 21.92
C VAL A 322 7.05 -18.28 20.49
N VAL A 323 7.86 -18.96 19.68
CA VAL A 323 8.08 -18.57 18.29
C VAL A 323 6.80 -18.75 17.45
N ALA A 324 6.04 -19.81 17.70
CA ALA A 324 4.78 -20.03 16.99
C ALA A 324 3.71 -18.98 17.36
N ASP A 325 3.62 -18.55 18.62
CA ASP A 325 2.75 -17.42 19.04
C ASP A 325 3.15 -16.15 18.30
N TRP A 326 4.45 -15.85 18.28
CA TRP A 326 4.95 -14.67 17.58
C TRP A 326 4.59 -14.69 16.09
N PHE A 327 4.78 -15.81 15.39
CA PHE A 327 4.32 -15.93 14.00
C PHE A 327 2.81 -15.79 13.86
N ALA A 328 2.03 -16.34 14.79
CA ALA A 328 0.57 -16.23 14.75
C ALA A 328 0.11 -14.77 14.88
N ASP A 329 0.77 -13.97 15.71
CA ASP A 329 0.47 -12.55 15.87
C ASP A 329 0.86 -11.72 14.65
N HIS A 330 1.97 -12.06 13.98
CA HIS A 330 2.52 -11.30 12.85
C HIS A 330 2.00 -11.75 11.48
N LEU A 331 1.50 -12.98 11.37
CA LEU A 331 0.88 -13.52 10.16
C LEU A 331 -0.64 -13.54 10.24
N ALA A 332 -1.24 -13.27 11.40
CA ALA A 332 -2.68 -13.06 11.49
C ALA A 332 -3.10 -11.97 10.49
N PRO A 333 -4.15 -12.19 9.67
CA PRO A 333 -4.74 -11.08 8.94
C PRO A 333 -5.12 -10.01 9.97
N ALA A 334 -4.69 -8.77 9.74
CA ALA A 334 -5.25 -7.63 10.45
C ALA A 334 -6.77 -7.80 10.41
N ARG A 335 -7.45 -7.73 11.56
CA ARG A 335 -8.92 -7.86 11.63
C ARG A 335 -9.53 -7.10 10.45
N THR A 336 -10.33 -7.78 9.62
CA THR A 336 -11.03 -7.16 8.49
C THR A 336 -11.62 -5.86 8.98
N THR A 337 -11.15 -4.73 8.45
CA THR A 337 -11.62 -3.45 8.94
C THR A 337 -12.98 -3.18 8.31
N LEU A 338 -13.84 -2.40 8.98
CA LEU A 338 -15.11 -1.96 8.39
C LEU A 338 -14.91 -1.32 7.00
N LEU A 339 -13.75 -0.69 6.75
CA LEU A 339 -13.41 -0.17 5.43
C LEU A 339 -13.30 -1.29 4.38
N ASP A 340 -12.66 -2.41 4.72
CA ASP A 340 -12.49 -3.54 3.80
C ASP A 340 -13.84 -4.20 3.49
N GLU A 341 -14.72 -4.31 4.49
CA GLU A 341 -16.08 -4.82 4.31
C GLU A 341 -16.90 -3.95 3.37
N VAL A 342 -16.90 -2.62 3.56
CA VAL A 342 -17.65 -1.69 2.70
C VAL A 342 -17.09 -1.71 1.27
N ARG A 343 -15.76 -1.70 1.11
CA ARG A 343 -15.12 -1.74 -0.21
C ARG A 343 -15.44 -3.00 -0.98
N ALA A 344 -15.54 -4.15 -0.30
CA ALA A 344 -15.91 -5.42 -0.92
C ALA A 344 -17.30 -5.35 -1.59
N THR A 345 -18.23 -4.54 -1.06
CA THR A 345 -19.57 -4.37 -1.65
C THR A 345 -19.55 -3.73 -3.04
N PHE A 346 -18.50 -2.95 -3.37
CA PHE A 346 -18.36 -2.29 -4.68
C PHE A 346 -17.63 -3.13 -5.72
N ALA A 347 -17.16 -4.33 -5.38
CA ALA A 347 -16.35 -5.16 -6.28
C ALA A 347 -17.09 -5.51 -7.59
N ALA A 348 -18.42 -5.68 -7.50
CA ALA A 348 -19.29 -6.04 -8.61
C ALA A 348 -19.81 -4.84 -9.44
N THR A 349 -19.39 -3.61 -9.13
CA THR A 349 -19.80 -2.41 -9.91
C THR A 349 -19.30 -2.52 -11.35
N PRO A 350 -20.19 -2.56 -12.37
CA PRO A 350 -19.79 -2.85 -13.76
C PRO A 350 -18.95 -1.76 -14.42
N GLU A 351 -19.27 -0.49 -14.15
CA GLU A 351 -18.61 0.65 -14.78
C GLU A 351 -17.32 0.99 -14.00
N PRO A 352 -16.13 0.89 -14.63
CA PRO A 352 -14.86 1.01 -13.92
C PRO A 352 -14.64 2.36 -13.23
N ARG A 353 -15.06 3.48 -13.83
CA ARG A 353 -14.89 4.82 -13.26
C ARG A 353 -15.75 5.00 -12.01
N THR A 354 -16.99 4.54 -12.03
CA THR A 354 -17.93 4.55 -10.92
C THR A 354 -17.38 3.75 -9.76
N ARG A 355 -16.85 2.55 -10.03
CA ARG A 355 -16.19 1.73 -9.00
C ARG A 355 -15.00 2.47 -8.36
N ALA A 356 -14.17 3.12 -9.18
CA ALA A 356 -13.03 3.89 -8.69
C ALA A 356 -13.46 5.09 -7.83
N VAL A 357 -14.53 5.80 -8.22
CA VAL A 357 -15.10 6.91 -7.44
C VAL A 357 -15.64 6.42 -6.10
N LEU A 358 -16.43 5.34 -6.08
CA LEU A 358 -16.99 4.75 -4.86
C LEU A 358 -15.89 4.29 -3.89
N ASP A 359 -14.85 3.63 -4.39
CA ASP A 359 -13.69 3.22 -3.59
C ASP A 359 -12.97 4.45 -2.98
N ALA A 360 -12.68 5.46 -3.81
CA ALA A 360 -11.97 6.66 -3.35
C ALA A 360 -12.77 7.42 -2.29
N VAL A 361 -14.05 7.72 -2.54
CA VAL A 361 -14.91 8.41 -1.57
C VAL A 361 -14.96 7.64 -0.26
N THR A 362 -15.16 6.33 -0.31
CA THR A 362 -15.23 5.48 0.89
C THR A 362 -13.93 5.52 1.69
N ARG A 363 -12.77 5.39 1.02
CA ARG A 363 -11.46 5.48 1.67
C ARG A 363 -11.26 6.82 2.37
N HIS A 364 -11.56 7.92 1.68
CA HIS A 364 -11.32 9.26 2.22
C HIS A 364 -12.30 9.63 3.34
N VAL A 365 -13.57 9.25 3.24
CA VAL A 365 -14.55 9.46 4.33
C VAL A 365 -14.19 8.64 5.56
N HIS A 366 -13.83 7.35 5.40
CA HIS A 366 -13.39 6.53 6.54
C HIS A 366 -12.10 7.07 7.18
N ALA A 367 -11.17 7.59 6.38
CA ALA A 367 -9.96 8.22 6.89
C ALA A 367 -10.29 9.46 7.74
N LEU A 368 -11.16 10.34 7.24
CA LEU A 368 -11.59 11.54 7.96
C LEU A 368 -12.27 11.20 9.29
N VAL A 369 -13.18 10.22 9.31
CA VAL A 369 -13.86 9.79 10.55
C VAL A 369 -12.86 9.20 11.56
N ARG A 370 -11.86 8.44 11.11
CA ARG A 370 -10.81 7.88 11.97
C ARG A 370 -9.88 8.95 12.54
N GLU A 371 -9.60 9.98 11.75
CA GLU A 371 -8.78 11.12 12.13
C GLU A 371 -9.49 11.98 13.18
N LEU A 372 -10.73 12.39 12.90
CA LEU A 372 -11.51 13.28 13.77
C LEU A 372 -12.07 12.58 15.02
N ARG A 373 -12.36 11.27 14.91
CA ARG A 373 -13.02 10.47 15.96
C ARG A 373 -14.27 11.16 16.53
N PRO A 374 -15.24 11.52 15.68
CA PRO A 374 -16.41 12.29 16.12
C PRO A 374 -17.23 11.51 17.13
N THR A 375 -17.79 12.25 18.08
CA THR A 375 -18.86 11.78 18.95
C THR A 375 -20.15 11.57 18.14
N LEU A 376 -21.11 10.83 18.71
CA LEU A 376 -22.41 10.64 18.06
C LEU A 376 -23.14 11.98 17.82
N ALA A 377 -23.03 12.92 18.77
CA ALA A 377 -23.65 14.23 18.64
C ALA A 377 -23.03 15.07 17.51
N GLU A 378 -21.71 15.02 17.32
CA GLU A 378 -21.03 15.70 16.20
C GLU A 378 -21.42 15.07 14.85
N TRP A 379 -21.58 13.75 14.81
CA TRP A 379 -22.08 13.07 13.62
C TRP A 379 -23.53 13.47 13.30
N GLU A 380 -24.42 13.50 14.29
CA GLU A 380 -25.81 13.97 14.12
C GLU A 380 -25.85 15.42 13.61
N GLN A 381 -25.04 16.30 14.19
CA GLN A 381 -24.93 17.70 13.75
C GLN A 381 -24.46 17.83 12.31
N ALA A 382 -23.49 17.01 11.87
CA ALA A 382 -23.03 17.00 10.48
C ALA A 382 -24.12 16.52 9.51
N ILE A 383 -24.90 15.51 9.90
CA ILE A 383 -26.06 15.04 9.11
C ILE A 383 -27.15 16.12 9.02
N ASP A 384 -27.46 16.81 10.12
CA ASP A 384 -28.42 17.91 10.16
C ASP A 384 -27.96 19.08 9.27
N PHE A 385 -26.66 19.41 9.29
CA PHE A 385 -26.08 20.41 8.40
C PHE A 385 -26.29 20.06 6.92
N LEU A 386 -25.93 18.84 6.50
CA LEU A 386 -26.09 18.38 5.11
C LEU A 386 -27.56 18.32 4.69
N THR A 387 -28.45 17.95 5.61
CA THR A 387 -29.89 17.94 5.38
C THR A 387 -30.42 19.37 5.19
N ALA A 388 -29.98 20.32 6.02
CA ALA A 388 -30.35 21.72 5.88
C ALA A 388 -29.82 22.32 4.56
N VAL A 389 -28.62 21.92 4.10
CA VAL A 389 -28.08 22.33 2.79
C VAL A 389 -29.03 21.87 1.69
N GLY A 390 -29.44 20.60 1.71
CA GLY A 390 -30.42 20.06 0.76
C GLY A 390 -31.76 20.78 0.76
N HIS A 391 -32.32 21.11 1.94
CA HIS A 391 -33.59 21.85 2.05
C HIS A 391 -33.50 23.32 1.63
N THR A 392 -32.30 23.90 1.56
CA THR A 392 -32.09 25.30 1.14
C THR A 392 -31.96 25.41 -0.38
N CYS A 393 -31.73 24.30 -1.09
CA CYS A 393 -31.69 24.30 -2.54
C CYS A 393 -33.09 24.44 -3.15
N ASP A 394 -33.21 25.30 -4.16
CA ASP A 394 -34.42 25.47 -4.99
C ASP A 394 -34.04 25.78 -6.46
N ASP A 395 -35.00 26.22 -7.27
CA ASP A 395 -34.80 26.50 -8.70
C ASP A 395 -33.85 27.68 -8.95
N THR A 396 -33.63 28.56 -7.97
CA THR A 396 -32.75 29.74 -8.09
C THR A 396 -31.59 29.77 -7.09
N ARG A 397 -31.55 28.83 -6.14
CA ARG A 397 -30.51 28.68 -5.10
C ARG A 397 -29.93 27.27 -5.09
N GLN A 398 -28.62 27.15 -5.28
CA GLN A 398 -27.88 25.88 -5.18
C GLN A 398 -26.91 25.88 -3.99
N GLU A 399 -27.41 25.55 -2.81
CA GLU A 399 -26.61 25.57 -1.56
C GLU A 399 -25.49 24.51 -1.55
N PHE A 400 -25.66 23.38 -2.26
CA PHE A 400 -24.58 22.39 -2.43
C PHE A 400 -23.41 22.92 -3.26
N VAL A 401 -23.70 23.70 -4.32
CA VAL A 401 -22.66 24.37 -5.11
C VAL A 401 -21.98 25.42 -4.25
N LEU A 402 -22.74 26.21 -3.50
CA LEU A 402 -22.18 27.20 -2.58
C LEU A 402 -21.28 26.56 -1.51
N LEU A 403 -21.67 25.40 -0.97
CA LEU A 403 -20.85 24.63 -0.04
C LEU A 403 -19.54 24.17 -0.70
N SER A 404 -19.61 23.68 -1.94
CA SER A 404 -18.43 23.33 -2.74
C SER A 404 -17.51 24.53 -2.97
N ASP A 405 -18.09 25.71 -3.26
CA ASP A 405 -17.37 26.94 -3.51
C ASP A 405 -16.60 27.41 -2.27
N VAL A 406 -17.26 27.50 -1.11
CA VAL A 406 -16.61 27.97 0.13
C VAL A 406 -15.64 26.95 0.72
N LEU A 407 -15.68 25.69 0.31
CA LEU A 407 -14.68 24.67 0.65
C LEU A 407 -13.55 24.60 -0.39
N GLY A 408 -13.60 25.40 -1.45
CA GLY A 408 -12.60 25.45 -2.51
C GLY A 408 -12.65 24.27 -3.48
N VAL A 409 -13.63 23.38 -3.36
CA VAL A 409 -13.77 22.18 -4.20
C VAL A 409 -14.06 22.57 -5.65
N SER A 410 -14.93 23.56 -5.88
CA SER A 410 -15.26 24.02 -7.24
C SER A 410 -14.03 24.56 -7.97
N MET A 411 -13.21 25.38 -7.29
CA MET A 411 -11.97 25.89 -7.86
C MET A 411 -10.90 24.80 -8.06
N LEU A 412 -10.86 23.79 -7.19
CA LEU A 412 -9.96 22.65 -7.38
C LEU A 412 -10.36 21.82 -8.60
N VAL A 413 -11.66 21.55 -8.78
CA VAL A 413 -12.18 20.87 -9.97
C VAL A 413 -11.85 21.68 -11.23
N GLU A 414 -12.06 23.00 -11.19
CA GLU A 414 -11.69 23.88 -12.30
C GLU A 414 -10.19 23.79 -12.61
N THR A 415 -9.33 23.89 -11.59
CA THR A 415 -7.87 23.82 -11.76
C THR A 415 -7.39 22.48 -12.33
N LEU A 416 -8.05 21.37 -11.97
CA LEU A 416 -7.69 20.03 -12.47
C LEU A 416 -8.13 19.77 -13.92
N ASN A 417 -9.14 20.50 -14.40
CA ASN A 417 -9.67 20.36 -15.76
C ASN A 417 -9.24 21.51 -16.69
N GLY A 418 -8.77 22.62 -16.13
CA GLY A 418 -8.17 23.73 -16.87
C GLY A 418 -6.79 23.37 -17.41
N GLY A 419 -6.42 23.97 -18.54
CA GLY A 419 -5.08 23.85 -19.13
C GLY A 419 -4.10 24.88 -18.57
N ASP A 420 -2.80 24.57 -18.59
CA ASP A 420 -1.71 25.48 -18.20
C ASP A 420 -1.45 26.61 -19.23
N HIS A 421 -2.35 26.79 -20.19
CA HIS A 421 -2.16 27.65 -21.36
C HIS A 421 -3.41 28.50 -21.58
N GLY A 422 -3.22 29.75 -22.00
CA GLY A 422 -4.32 30.69 -22.24
C GLY A 422 -4.70 31.53 -21.01
N THR A 423 -5.88 32.15 -21.04
CA THR A 423 -6.43 32.88 -19.91
C THR A 423 -6.96 31.88 -18.87
N GLU A 424 -6.64 32.10 -17.59
CA GLU A 424 -7.07 31.20 -16.51
C GLU A 424 -8.59 31.13 -16.40
N SER A 425 -9.12 29.93 -16.24
CA SER A 425 -10.54 29.69 -15.99
C SER A 425 -10.89 29.81 -14.50
N THR A 426 -12.16 30.08 -14.22
CA THR A 426 -12.69 30.22 -12.86
C THR A 426 -14.12 29.69 -12.79
N VAL A 427 -14.62 29.48 -11.57
CA VAL A 427 -16.03 29.09 -11.34
C VAL A 427 -17.03 30.03 -12.01
N LEU A 428 -18.13 29.47 -12.53
CA LEU A 428 -19.23 30.23 -13.13
C LEU A 428 -19.90 31.18 -12.14
N GLY A 429 -20.01 30.76 -10.87
CA GLY A 429 -20.79 31.46 -9.86
C GLY A 429 -22.31 31.29 -10.04
N PRO A 430 -23.10 31.64 -9.01
CA PRO A 430 -24.51 31.25 -8.93
C PRO A 430 -25.48 32.13 -9.73
N PHE A 431 -24.99 33.17 -10.42
CA PHE A 431 -25.84 34.23 -10.98
C PHE A 431 -25.89 34.27 -12.51
N HIS A 432 -25.37 33.25 -13.22
CA HIS A 432 -25.65 33.06 -14.66
C HIS A 432 -26.98 32.32 -14.86
N MET A 433 -28.07 32.96 -14.42
CA MET A 433 -29.43 32.35 -14.37
C MET A 433 -30.37 32.89 -15.46
N THR A 434 -29.96 33.95 -16.15
CA THR A 434 -30.74 34.64 -17.19
C THR A 434 -29.91 34.69 -18.46
N GLU A 435 -30.53 34.37 -19.60
CA GLU A 435 -29.89 34.52 -20.91
C GLU A 435 -29.48 35.99 -21.13
N SER A 436 -28.20 36.23 -21.41
CA SER A 436 -27.69 37.57 -21.64
C SER A 436 -28.25 38.16 -22.93
N PRO A 437 -28.77 39.40 -22.91
CA PRO A 437 -29.31 40.04 -24.10
C PRO A 437 -28.19 40.27 -25.12
N ARG A 438 -28.48 40.04 -26.40
CA ARG A 438 -27.54 40.36 -27.49
C ARG A 438 -27.38 41.87 -27.61
N ARG A 439 -26.14 42.34 -27.63
CA ARG A 439 -25.78 43.77 -27.67
C ARG A 439 -24.72 44.03 -28.74
N ALA A 440 -24.73 45.24 -29.31
CA ALA A 440 -23.69 45.67 -30.25
C ALA A 440 -22.45 46.15 -29.50
N LEU A 441 -21.26 46.09 -30.14
CA LEU A 441 -20.03 46.59 -29.53
C LEU A 441 -20.19 48.05 -29.11
N GLY A 442 -19.93 48.32 -27.83
CA GLY A 442 -20.09 49.62 -27.21
C GLY A 442 -21.44 49.90 -26.59
N ASP A 443 -22.43 49.01 -26.70
CA ASP A 443 -23.67 49.16 -25.94
C ASP A 443 -23.41 49.12 -24.43
N SER A 444 -24.31 49.75 -23.67
CA SER A 444 -24.28 49.66 -22.22
C SER A 444 -24.89 48.35 -21.75
N ILE A 445 -24.23 47.66 -20.82
CA ILE A 445 -24.85 46.57 -20.06
C ILE A 445 -25.56 47.08 -18.80
N SER A 446 -25.35 48.35 -18.40
CA SER A 446 -26.14 49.01 -17.35
C SER A 446 -27.32 49.78 -17.97
N GLU A 447 -28.54 49.38 -17.62
CA GLU A 447 -29.80 49.98 -18.06
C GLU A 447 -30.39 50.96 -17.03
N VAL A 448 -29.91 50.91 -15.79
CA VAL A 448 -30.38 51.76 -14.68
C VAL A 448 -29.65 53.12 -14.59
N GLY A 449 -28.62 53.33 -15.43
CA GLY A 449 -27.88 54.59 -15.50
C GLY A 449 -26.35 54.40 -15.40
N LEU A 450 -25.61 55.46 -15.72
CA LEU A 450 -24.14 55.51 -15.73
C LEU A 450 -23.65 56.75 -14.97
N ASP A 451 -24.00 56.88 -13.70
CA ASP A 451 -23.59 58.04 -12.89
C ASP A 451 -22.06 58.07 -12.70
N ARG A 452 -21.43 56.90 -12.57
CA ARG A 452 -19.97 56.71 -12.61
C ARG A 452 -19.62 55.70 -13.71
N PRO A 453 -19.50 56.16 -14.98
CA PRO A 453 -19.32 55.28 -16.11
C PRO A 453 -17.98 54.53 -16.04
N ALA A 454 -18.03 53.29 -16.49
CA ALA A 454 -16.88 52.46 -16.77
C ALA A 454 -16.95 51.93 -18.21
N VAL A 455 -15.79 51.74 -18.82
CA VAL A 455 -15.64 51.12 -20.14
C VAL A 455 -14.71 49.92 -20.00
N VAL A 456 -15.21 48.75 -20.38
CA VAL A 456 -14.38 47.55 -20.48
C VAL A 456 -14.09 47.33 -21.95
N THR A 457 -12.81 47.23 -22.28
CA THR A 457 -12.32 46.89 -23.61
C THR A 457 -11.57 45.57 -23.55
N GLY A 458 -11.51 44.84 -24.65
CA GLY A 458 -10.75 43.61 -24.71
C GLY A 458 -10.52 43.13 -26.13
N VAL A 459 -9.73 42.08 -26.24
CA VAL A 459 -9.46 41.38 -27.49
C VAL A 459 -9.43 39.88 -27.22
N VAL A 460 -10.08 39.09 -28.07
CA VAL A 460 -10.02 37.63 -28.05
C VAL A 460 -8.98 37.18 -29.06
N VAL A 461 -7.98 36.46 -28.58
CA VAL A 461 -6.88 35.94 -29.39
C VAL A 461 -6.64 34.46 -29.08
N ASP A 462 -5.93 33.76 -29.97
CA ASP A 462 -5.42 32.42 -29.68
C ASP A 462 -4.07 32.45 -28.93
N LEU A 463 -3.49 31.27 -28.70
CA LEU A 463 -2.21 31.14 -28.00
C LEU A 463 -1.04 31.79 -28.76
N GLU A 464 -1.13 31.92 -30.08
CA GLU A 464 -0.14 32.62 -30.92
C GLU A 464 -0.39 34.14 -30.97
N GLY A 465 -1.45 34.64 -30.34
CA GLY A 465 -1.83 36.05 -30.34
C GLY A 465 -2.54 36.50 -31.62
N ARG A 466 -3.06 35.57 -32.43
CA ARG A 466 -3.88 35.91 -33.60
C ARG A 466 -5.30 36.20 -33.14
N PRO A 467 -5.96 37.26 -33.67
CA PRO A 467 -7.35 37.55 -33.38
C PRO A 467 -8.29 36.37 -33.65
N VAL A 468 -9.35 36.26 -32.86
CA VAL A 468 -10.45 35.29 -33.05
C VAL A 468 -11.76 36.05 -33.36
N PRO A 469 -12.02 36.36 -34.65
CA PRO A 469 -13.22 37.08 -35.06
C PRO A 469 -14.49 36.30 -34.78
N GLY A 470 -15.55 37.02 -34.38
CA GLY A 470 -16.86 36.43 -34.13
C GLY A 470 -16.95 35.56 -32.88
N ALA A 471 -15.90 35.51 -32.04
CA ALA A 471 -15.97 34.90 -30.72
C ALA A 471 -17.13 35.54 -29.93
N SER A 472 -17.96 34.70 -29.33
CA SER A 472 -19.02 35.16 -28.44
C SER A 472 -18.42 35.51 -27.09
N VAL A 473 -18.82 36.67 -26.55
CA VAL A 473 -18.36 37.18 -25.26
C VAL A 473 -19.61 37.50 -24.44
N ASP A 474 -20.00 36.55 -23.59
CA ASP A 474 -21.08 36.72 -22.62
C ASP A 474 -20.51 37.34 -21.35
N VAL A 475 -21.02 38.50 -20.95
CA VAL A 475 -20.60 39.17 -19.72
C VAL A 475 -21.77 39.38 -18.78
N TRP A 476 -21.50 39.23 -17.49
CA TRP A 476 -22.43 39.64 -16.43
C TRP A 476 -21.69 40.17 -15.20
N GLN A 477 -22.30 41.12 -14.51
CA GLN A 477 -21.77 41.70 -13.27
C GLN A 477 -22.90 42.19 -12.36
N CYS A 478 -22.56 42.44 -11.10
CA CYS A 478 -23.41 43.22 -10.21
C CYS A 478 -23.32 44.73 -10.52
N ASP A 479 -24.28 45.47 -9.99
CA ASP A 479 -24.28 46.93 -10.00
C ASP A 479 -23.32 47.54 -8.96
N GLU A 480 -23.34 48.87 -8.83
CA GLU A 480 -22.48 49.62 -7.90
C GLU A 480 -22.81 49.37 -6.42
N ASP A 481 -23.95 48.74 -6.12
CA ASP A 481 -24.36 48.37 -4.77
C ASP A 481 -24.08 46.89 -4.47
N GLY A 482 -23.60 46.12 -5.44
CA GLY A 482 -23.27 44.71 -5.28
C GLY A 482 -24.45 43.75 -5.49
N TYR A 483 -25.45 44.14 -6.31
CA TYR A 483 -26.59 43.27 -6.63
C TYR A 483 -26.67 42.94 -8.12
N TYR A 484 -26.93 41.67 -8.45
CA TYR A 484 -27.36 41.25 -9.80
C TYR A 484 -28.85 41.53 -10.00
N ASP A 485 -29.27 41.61 -11.27
CA ASP A 485 -30.67 41.80 -11.68
C ASP A 485 -31.65 40.84 -10.98
N VAL A 486 -31.31 39.56 -10.92
CA VAL A 486 -32.12 38.51 -10.29
C VAL A 486 -32.33 38.69 -8.78
N GLN A 487 -31.47 39.46 -8.11
CA GLN A 487 -31.57 39.70 -6.66
C GLN A 487 -32.46 40.89 -6.32
N ARG A 488 -32.67 41.82 -7.26
CA ARG A 488 -33.53 43.01 -7.07
C ARG A 488 -34.44 43.24 -8.28
N PRO A 489 -35.37 42.31 -8.59
CA PRO A 489 -36.22 42.40 -9.79
C PRO A 489 -37.13 43.63 -9.83
N ASP A 490 -37.44 44.23 -8.67
CA ASP A 490 -38.24 45.46 -8.56
C ASP A 490 -37.43 46.74 -8.83
N VAL A 491 -36.09 46.65 -8.85
CA VAL A 491 -35.16 47.80 -8.97
C VAL A 491 -34.36 47.72 -10.27
N GLN A 492 -33.92 46.52 -10.65
CA GLN A 492 -33.12 46.25 -11.83
C GLN A 492 -33.97 45.51 -12.87
N PRO A 493 -34.06 46.00 -14.12
CA PRO A 493 -34.77 45.28 -15.17
C PRO A 493 -34.06 43.95 -15.47
N PRO A 494 -34.80 42.91 -15.90
CA PRO A 494 -34.20 41.65 -16.33
C PRO A 494 -33.16 41.89 -17.43
N GLY A 495 -31.95 41.33 -17.28
CA GLY A 495 -30.85 41.55 -18.24
C GLY A 495 -29.97 42.76 -17.93
N ASN A 496 -30.24 43.53 -16.86
CA ASN A 496 -29.33 44.56 -16.38
C ASN A 496 -28.01 43.94 -15.89
N GLY A 497 -26.90 44.61 -16.19
CA GLY A 497 -25.56 44.13 -15.89
C GLY A 497 -25.12 42.96 -16.77
N ARG A 498 -25.87 42.60 -17.83
CA ARG A 498 -25.62 41.46 -18.72
C ARG A 498 -25.51 41.87 -20.19
N GLY A 499 -24.70 41.15 -20.97
CA GLY A 499 -24.63 41.35 -22.41
C GLY A 499 -23.89 40.24 -23.14
N MET A 500 -24.44 39.82 -24.28
CA MET A 500 -23.81 38.90 -25.22
C MET A 500 -23.29 39.68 -26.43
N PHE A 501 -21.98 39.70 -26.63
CA PHE A 501 -21.30 40.41 -27.71
C PHE A 501 -20.64 39.43 -28.68
N ALA A 502 -20.37 39.89 -29.91
CA ALA A 502 -19.52 39.19 -30.86
C ALA A 502 -18.26 40.03 -31.11
N ALA A 503 -17.09 39.41 -30.99
CA ALA A 503 -15.81 40.03 -31.28
C ALA A 503 -15.73 40.47 -32.76
N ASP A 504 -15.12 41.63 -33.02
CA ASP A 504 -14.94 42.15 -34.39
C ASP A 504 -13.83 41.42 -35.18
N GLU A 505 -13.53 41.89 -36.39
CA GLU A 505 -12.53 41.29 -37.28
C GLU A 505 -11.09 41.33 -36.71
N ASP A 506 -10.82 42.24 -35.77
CA ASP A 506 -9.54 42.32 -35.04
C ASP A 506 -9.63 41.58 -33.69
N GLY A 507 -10.71 40.81 -33.45
CA GLY A 507 -10.97 40.10 -32.21
C GLY A 507 -11.43 41.02 -31.07
N GLY A 508 -11.66 42.29 -31.35
CA GLY A 508 -11.98 43.31 -30.36
C GLY A 508 -13.40 43.18 -29.81
N PHE A 509 -13.56 43.43 -28.51
CA PHE A 509 -14.85 43.65 -27.89
C PHE A 509 -14.78 44.81 -26.90
N TRP A 510 -15.90 45.51 -26.70
CA TRP A 510 -16.01 46.52 -25.66
C TRP A 510 -17.46 46.84 -25.32
N PHE A 511 -17.70 47.32 -24.12
CA PHE A 511 -19.01 47.72 -23.62
C PHE A 511 -18.91 48.81 -22.56
N ARG A 512 -20.01 49.55 -22.38
CA ARG A 512 -20.17 50.52 -21.29
C ARG A 512 -20.85 49.84 -20.10
N THR A 513 -20.43 50.20 -18.91
CA THR A 513 -20.94 49.64 -17.65
C THR A 513 -20.65 50.58 -16.50
N VAL A 514 -20.83 50.12 -15.27
CA VAL A 514 -20.34 50.72 -14.03
C VAL A 514 -19.21 49.86 -13.46
N VAL A 515 -18.38 50.42 -12.58
CA VAL A 515 -17.43 49.58 -11.82
C VAL A 515 -18.25 48.69 -10.88
N PRO A 516 -18.18 47.35 -10.99
CA PRO A 516 -18.93 46.48 -10.08
C PRO A 516 -18.46 46.68 -8.64
N SER A 517 -19.36 46.48 -7.67
CA SER A 517 -18.97 46.46 -6.26
C SER A 517 -18.56 45.05 -5.82
N HIS A 518 -17.88 44.97 -4.68
CA HIS A 518 -17.76 43.71 -3.96
C HIS A 518 -19.11 43.36 -3.34
N TYR A 519 -19.44 42.07 -3.21
CA TYR A 519 -20.73 41.64 -2.70
C TYR A 519 -20.62 40.37 -1.86
N PRO A 520 -21.49 40.19 -0.84
CA PRO A 520 -21.52 38.95 -0.08
C PRO A 520 -22.19 37.84 -0.89
N ILE A 521 -21.65 36.64 -0.83
CA ILE A 521 -22.40 35.44 -1.20
C ILE A 521 -23.60 35.28 -0.24
N PRO A 522 -24.63 34.51 -0.61
CA PRO A 522 -25.77 34.30 0.28
C PRO A 522 -25.37 33.70 1.64
N THR A 523 -25.90 34.26 2.73
CA THR A 523 -25.52 33.93 4.13
C THR A 523 -26.71 33.52 5.00
N ASP A 524 -27.91 33.51 4.45
CA ASP A 524 -29.16 33.13 5.12
C ASP A 524 -29.34 31.61 5.26
N GLY A 525 -28.45 30.82 4.66
CA GLY A 525 -28.47 29.37 4.66
C GLY A 525 -27.43 28.73 5.59
N PRO A 526 -27.34 27.38 5.58
CA PRO A 526 -26.34 26.62 6.32
C PRO A 526 -24.91 27.04 5.99
N VAL A 527 -24.60 27.38 4.74
CA VAL A 527 -23.24 27.84 4.37
C VAL A 527 -22.89 29.15 5.08
N GLY A 528 -23.84 30.06 5.23
CA GLY A 528 -23.65 31.27 6.02
C GLY A 528 -23.30 30.96 7.48
N ARG A 529 -23.99 30.00 8.11
CA ARG A 529 -23.65 29.53 9.46
C ARG A 529 -22.27 28.88 9.55
N LEU A 530 -21.85 28.16 8.50
CA LEU A 530 -20.50 27.58 8.42
C LEU A 530 -19.43 28.68 8.36
N LEU A 531 -19.65 29.73 7.56
CA LEU A 531 -18.75 30.88 7.50
C LEU A 531 -18.67 31.61 8.84
N GLU A 532 -19.81 31.84 9.49
CA GLU A 532 -19.87 32.44 10.82
C GLU A 532 -19.09 31.60 11.85
N ALA A 533 -19.33 30.28 11.87
CA ALA A 533 -18.64 29.35 12.78
C ALA A 533 -17.13 29.23 12.53
N SER A 534 -16.66 29.59 11.33
CA SER A 534 -15.24 29.61 10.96
C SER A 534 -14.63 31.02 10.93
N GLU A 535 -15.35 32.03 11.41
CA GLU A 535 -14.94 33.44 11.41
C GLU A 535 -14.53 33.97 10.02
N ARG A 536 -15.17 33.45 8.96
CA ARG A 536 -14.91 33.85 7.56
C ARG A 536 -15.95 34.86 7.07
N HIS A 537 -15.51 35.85 6.32
CA HIS A 537 -16.43 36.79 5.67
C HIS A 537 -17.04 36.19 4.38
N PRO A 538 -18.25 36.64 3.98
CA PRO A 538 -18.92 36.13 2.78
C PRO A 538 -18.58 36.88 1.49
N TYR A 539 -17.75 37.94 1.56
CA TYR A 539 -17.52 38.82 0.42
C TYR A 539 -16.68 38.21 -0.70
N ARG A 540 -17.12 38.45 -1.93
CA ARG A 540 -16.35 38.31 -3.15
C ARG A 540 -15.84 39.70 -3.58
N PRO A 541 -14.58 39.84 -4.03
CA PRO A 541 -14.08 41.09 -4.58
C PRO A 541 -14.86 41.48 -5.83
N ALA A 542 -14.85 42.76 -6.20
CA ALA A 542 -15.50 43.26 -7.40
C ALA A 542 -14.94 42.59 -8.67
N HIS A 543 -15.84 42.08 -9.52
CA HIS A 543 -15.47 41.41 -10.75
C HIS A 543 -16.55 41.51 -11.83
N VAL A 544 -16.13 41.32 -13.07
CA VAL A 544 -17.00 41.05 -14.22
C VAL A 544 -16.80 39.61 -14.64
N HIS A 545 -17.86 38.86 -14.83
CA HIS A 545 -17.79 37.51 -15.36
C HIS A 545 -17.73 37.52 -16.88
N LEU A 546 -17.05 36.53 -17.45
CA LEU A 546 -16.98 36.30 -18.89
C LEU A 546 -17.16 34.81 -19.19
N ILE A 547 -18.04 34.48 -20.14
CA ILE A 547 -17.95 33.23 -20.91
C ILE A 547 -17.55 33.61 -22.32
N VAL A 548 -16.44 33.05 -22.80
CA VAL A 548 -15.96 33.27 -24.16
C VAL A 548 -15.96 31.95 -24.90
N ASP A 549 -16.70 31.90 -26.00
CA ASP A 549 -16.86 30.70 -26.84
C ASP A 549 -16.64 31.03 -28.32
N ALA A 550 -15.91 30.16 -29.01
CA ALA A 550 -15.60 30.29 -30.42
C ALA A 550 -15.41 28.91 -31.06
N VAL A 551 -15.81 28.77 -32.32
CA VAL A 551 -15.68 27.50 -33.06
C VAL A 551 -14.21 27.09 -33.15
N GLY A 552 -13.92 25.85 -32.74
CA GLY A 552 -12.55 25.30 -32.72
C GLY A 552 -11.74 25.64 -31.47
N PHE A 553 -12.35 26.29 -30.48
CA PHE A 553 -11.73 26.64 -29.20
C PHE A 553 -12.49 26.03 -28.02
N GLU A 554 -11.77 25.78 -26.93
CA GLU A 554 -12.36 25.36 -25.66
C GLU A 554 -13.13 26.55 -25.06
N PRO A 555 -14.40 26.38 -24.64
CA PRO A 555 -15.14 27.44 -23.97
C PRO A 555 -14.43 27.87 -22.68
N LEU A 556 -14.25 29.18 -22.50
CA LEU A 556 -13.60 29.74 -21.33
C LEU A 556 -14.63 30.43 -20.43
N THR A 557 -14.77 29.95 -19.20
CA THR A 557 -15.45 30.69 -18.12
C THR A 557 -14.39 31.35 -17.24
N THR A 558 -14.43 32.66 -17.09
CA THR A 558 -13.42 33.41 -16.32
C THR A 558 -14.00 34.66 -15.65
N HIS A 559 -13.18 35.35 -14.85
CA HIS A 559 -13.50 36.62 -14.23
C HIS A 559 -12.44 37.67 -14.57
N LEU A 560 -12.87 38.93 -14.63
CA LEU A 560 -12.03 40.12 -14.60
C LEU A 560 -12.18 40.77 -13.21
N PHE A 561 -11.15 40.70 -12.37
CA PHE A 561 -11.18 41.29 -11.03
C PHE A 561 -10.69 42.73 -11.03
N VAL A 562 -11.28 43.59 -10.20
CA VAL A 562 -10.92 44.99 -10.05
C VAL A 562 -9.76 45.13 -9.05
N ALA A 563 -8.62 45.67 -9.49
CA ALA A 563 -7.36 45.69 -8.71
C ALA A 563 -7.41 46.45 -7.38
N ASP A 564 -8.25 47.49 -7.26
CA ASP A 564 -8.45 48.26 -6.03
C ASP A 564 -9.63 47.74 -5.18
N SER A 565 -10.16 46.56 -5.50
CA SER A 565 -11.26 45.98 -4.73
C SER A 565 -10.80 45.42 -3.38
N PRO A 566 -11.58 45.62 -2.30
CA PRO A 566 -11.42 44.83 -1.08
C PRO A 566 -11.57 43.33 -1.36
N TYR A 567 -10.96 42.50 -0.51
CA TYR A 567 -11.10 41.03 -0.49
C TYR A 567 -10.42 40.26 -1.63
N LEU A 568 -9.49 40.86 -2.38
CA LEU A 568 -8.73 40.14 -3.41
C LEU A 568 -7.88 38.97 -2.85
N ASP A 569 -7.35 39.11 -1.64
CA ASP A 569 -6.54 38.10 -0.94
C ASP A 569 -7.37 37.11 -0.12
N SER A 570 -8.69 37.30 -0.06
CA SER A 570 -9.57 36.64 0.89
C SER A 570 -10.95 36.30 0.31
N ASP A 571 -11.06 36.22 -1.02
CA ASP A 571 -12.29 35.86 -1.73
C ASP A 571 -12.95 34.61 -1.12
N ALA A 572 -14.22 34.73 -0.75
CA ALA A 572 -14.96 33.69 -0.04
C ALA A 572 -15.03 32.34 -0.80
N VAL A 573 -14.82 32.37 -2.13
CA VAL A 573 -14.88 31.20 -3.02
C VAL A 573 -13.56 30.90 -3.72
N PHE A 574 -12.46 31.58 -3.36
CA PHE A 574 -11.10 31.31 -3.84
C PHE A 574 -10.90 31.43 -5.37
N ALA A 575 -11.72 32.25 -6.04
CA ALA A 575 -11.71 32.39 -7.49
C ALA A 575 -10.67 33.38 -8.02
N VAL A 576 -10.08 34.21 -7.15
CA VAL A 576 -9.07 35.19 -7.55
C VAL A 576 -7.81 34.50 -8.07
N ARG A 577 -7.33 34.98 -9.21
CA ARG A 577 -6.02 34.69 -9.79
C ARG A 577 -5.35 36.00 -10.14
N GLU A 578 -4.06 36.12 -9.84
CA GLU A 578 -3.31 37.36 -10.08
C GLU A 578 -3.37 37.78 -11.55
N SER A 579 -3.32 36.82 -12.48
CA SER A 579 -3.40 37.06 -13.91
C SER A 579 -4.76 37.62 -14.37
N LEU A 580 -5.79 37.57 -13.53
CA LEU A 580 -7.16 38.04 -13.81
C LEU A 580 -7.47 39.39 -13.17
N VAL A 581 -6.56 39.92 -12.34
CA VAL A 581 -6.70 41.22 -11.69
C VAL A 581 -6.30 42.33 -12.68
N ARG A 582 -7.17 43.32 -12.90
CA ARG A 582 -6.94 44.44 -13.80
C ARG A 582 -7.18 45.79 -13.13
N GLU A 583 -6.34 46.74 -13.49
CA GLU A 583 -6.53 48.13 -13.11
C GLU A 583 -7.71 48.72 -13.89
N PHE A 584 -8.65 49.32 -13.16
CA PHE A 584 -9.68 50.16 -13.73
C PHE A 584 -9.16 51.61 -13.65
N ALA A 585 -8.38 52.06 -14.64
CA ALA A 585 -7.75 53.37 -14.61
C ALA A 585 -8.78 54.51 -14.72
N VAL A 586 -8.55 55.63 -14.03
CA VAL A 586 -9.36 56.85 -14.20
C VAL A 586 -8.91 57.57 -15.48
N VAL A 587 -9.86 57.87 -16.35
CA VAL A 587 -9.65 58.60 -17.61
C VAL A 587 -10.39 59.94 -17.55
N ASP A 588 -9.64 61.02 -17.71
CA ASP A 588 -10.13 62.42 -17.71
C ASP A 588 -9.85 63.11 -19.07
N ASP A 589 -9.81 62.33 -20.15
CA ASP A 589 -9.62 62.82 -21.52
C ASP A 589 -10.96 62.95 -22.25
N PRO A 590 -11.41 64.19 -22.59
CA PRO A 590 -12.64 64.40 -23.34
C PRO A 590 -12.69 63.70 -24.70
N ALA A 591 -11.56 63.48 -25.36
CA ALA A 591 -11.51 62.79 -26.66
C ALA A 591 -11.82 61.29 -26.50
N GLU A 592 -11.27 60.65 -25.47
CA GLU A 592 -11.59 59.25 -25.13
C GLU A 592 -13.04 59.12 -24.65
N ALA A 593 -13.55 60.05 -23.84
CA ALA A 593 -14.94 60.05 -23.41
C ALA A 593 -15.91 60.20 -24.61
N GLN A 594 -15.57 61.07 -25.57
CA GLN A 594 -16.31 61.18 -26.84
C GLN A 594 -16.24 59.88 -27.65
N ARG A 595 -15.07 59.23 -27.72
CA ARG A 595 -14.88 57.95 -28.43
C ARG A 595 -15.79 56.85 -27.90
N TYR A 596 -15.91 56.72 -26.58
CA TYR A 596 -16.73 55.66 -25.97
C TYR A 596 -18.16 56.10 -25.67
N GLY A 597 -18.53 57.36 -25.92
CA GLY A 597 -19.88 57.86 -25.65
C GLY A 597 -20.22 57.89 -24.16
N VAL A 598 -19.27 58.33 -23.32
CA VAL A 598 -19.40 58.52 -21.87
C VAL A 598 -18.99 59.94 -21.47
N SER A 599 -19.16 60.32 -20.21
CA SER A 599 -18.71 61.61 -19.66
C SER A 599 -17.40 61.46 -18.88
N VAL A 600 -16.57 62.51 -18.85
CA VAL A 600 -15.39 62.54 -17.97
C VAL A 600 -15.75 62.98 -16.55
N PRO A 601 -15.07 62.46 -15.51
CA PRO A 601 -14.12 61.34 -15.57
C PRO A 601 -14.86 59.98 -15.65
N PHE A 602 -14.25 58.98 -16.29
CA PHE A 602 -14.75 57.60 -16.32
C PHE A 602 -13.66 56.59 -15.96
N ARG A 603 -14.03 55.34 -15.67
CA ARG A 603 -13.09 54.25 -15.37
C ARG A 603 -12.89 53.37 -16.60
N ARG A 604 -11.67 52.91 -16.89
CA ARG A 604 -11.38 52.04 -18.04
C ARG A 604 -10.57 50.82 -17.63
N ALA A 605 -10.99 49.65 -18.10
CA ALA A 605 -10.23 48.41 -18.01
C ALA A 605 -9.97 47.83 -19.41
N HIS A 606 -8.84 47.16 -19.55
CA HIS A 606 -8.52 46.37 -20.74
C HIS A 606 -8.26 44.90 -20.37
N PHE A 607 -8.84 43.98 -21.11
CA PHE A 607 -8.72 42.55 -20.86
C PHE A 607 -8.49 41.76 -22.16
N GLU A 608 -7.29 41.21 -22.29
CA GLU A 608 -6.96 40.26 -23.34
C GLU A 608 -7.39 38.85 -22.90
N VAL A 609 -8.18 38.18 -23.75
CA VAL A 609 -8.64 36.81 -23.56
C VAL A 609 -7.91 35.91 -24.54
N ARG A 610 -7.17 34.92 -24.03
CA ARG A 610 -6.46 33.92 -24.82
C ARG A 610 -7.21 32.59 -24.76
N LEU A 611 -7.75 32.15 -25.89
CA LEU A 611 -8.44 30.87 -26.01
C LEU A 611 -7.49 29.74 -26.40
N VAL A 612 -7.78 28.54 -25.90
CA VAL A 612 -7.08 27.30 -26.24
C VAL A 612 -7.85 26.59 -27.36
N GLY A 613 -7.16 26.12 -28.39
CA GLY A 613 -7.80 25.35 -29.47
C GLY A 613 -8.27 23.97 -28.99
N GLN A 614 -9.47 23.55 -29.41
CA GLN A 614 -9.98 22.20 -29.11
C GLN A 614 -9.06 21.14 -29.70
N ARG A 615 -8.65 20.17 -28.88
CA ARG A 615 -7.97 18.97 -29.40
C ARG A 615 -8.99 18.15 -30.20
N GLU A 616 -8.64 17.73 -31.41
CA GLU A 616 -9.41 16.70 -32.12
C GLU A 616 -9.42 15.44 -31.23
N GLU A 617 -10.61 14.99 -30.81
CA GLU A 617 -10.78 13.72 -30.12
C GLU A 617 -10.48 12.56 -31.10
N GLY A 618 -9.20 12.27 -31.26
CA GLY A 618 -8.67 11.18 -32.07
C GLY A 618 -8.01 10.12 -31.20
N THR A 619 -8.72 9.01 -30.99
CA THR A 619 -8.20 7.66 -30.70
C THR A 619 -7.07 7.54 -29.68
N ALA A 620 -7.42 7.16 -28.45
CA ALA A 620 -6.57 6.34 -27.59
C ALA A 620 -7.38 5.13 -27.11
#